data_AF-A0A511MGB3-F1
#
_entry.id   AF-A0A511MGB3-F1
#
_cell.length_a   1.000
_cell.length_b   1.000
_cell.length_c   1.000
_cell.angle_alpha   90.00
_cell.angle_beta   90.00
_cell.angle_gamma   90.00
#
_symmetry.space_group_name_H-M   'P 1'
#
loop_
_entity.id
_entity.type
_entity.pdbx_description
1 polymer ?
#
loop_
_entity_poly.entity_id
_entity_poly.type
_entity_poly.pdbx_seq_one_letter_code
_entity_poly.pdbx_strand_id
1 'polypeptide(L)'
;MSELDSRSGGQQAPAKSNEPVPYISYEEFGRRFLEYAATEQRILGAFDQLTGAAFDFGPIGVGPGRLAKASAQVQLGQAQVRRDLDEVISFALKIPLSVDMLIDLALDKHRFEVDGHIHLQLIVRAAEPLRVVIDIATPRSSDVRINVATDTIRGQLLRILASVDQEIRRFIARYIAKEIDKPHIAAARDINVAKRLDEAWKL
;
A
#
# COMPACT_ATOMS: atom_id res chain seq x y z
N MET A 1 -7.91 63.45 -54.32
CA MET A 1 -7.07 62.51 -55.09
C MET A 1 -5.71 62.40 -54.41
N SER A 2 -5.60 61.47 -53.47
CA SER A 2 -4.37 60.85 -52.94
C SER A 2 -4.80 59.93 -51.80
N GLU A 3 -5.06 58.67 -52.15
CA GLU A 3 -5.04 57.54 -51.22
C GLU A 3 -3.58 57.13 -51.02
N LEU A 4 -3.13 57.04 -49.77
CA LEU A 4 -1.90 56.36 -49.38
C LEU A 4 -2.13 55.62 -48.06
N ASP A 5 -2.54 54.37 -48.24
CA ASP A 5 -1.88 53.17 -47.70
C ASP A 5 -1.73 53.07 -46.16
N SER A 6 -2.81 52.63 -45.51
CA SER A 6 -2.77 52.08 -44.16
C SER A 6 -2.44 50.58 -44.24
N ARG A 7 -1.19 50.28 -43.88
CA ARG A 7 -0.63 48.95 -43.66
C ARG A 7 -1.57 48.07 -42.82
N SER A 8 -2.17 47.07 -43.45
CA SER A 8 -2.80 45.95 -42.75
C SER A 8 -1.73 44.90 -42.45
N GLY A 9 -1.19 44.94 -41.24
CA GLY A 9 -0.42 43.84 -40.66
C GLY A 9 -1.35 42.66 -40.43
N GLY A 10 -1.45 41.78 -41.42
CA GLY A 10 -2.09 40.48 -41.26
C GLY A 10 -1.28 39.67 -40.25
N GLN A 11 -1.78 39.59 -39.01
CA GLN A 11 -1.33 38.61 -38.03
C GLN A 11 -1.59 37.23 -38.64
N GLN A 12 -0.55 36.62 -39.22
CA GLN A 12 -0.62 35.26 -39.72
C GLN A 12 -1.03 34.35 -38.57
N ALA A 13 -2.16 33.66 -38.74
CA ALA A 13 -2.55 32.56 -37.88
C ALA A 13 -1.38 31.56 -37.83
N PRO A 14 -1.05 30.99 -36.65
CA PRO A 14 0.06 30.06 -36.54
C PRO A 14 -0.17 28.91 -37.51
N ALA A 15 0.76 28.73 -38.44
CA ALA A 15 0.79 27.61 -39.37
C ALA A 15 0.67 26.33 -38.55
N LYS A 16 -0.38 25.54 -38.79
CA LYS A 16 -0.52 24.21 -38.20
C LYS A 16 0.74 23.43 -38.56
N SER A 17 1.58 23.12 -37.58
CA SER A 17 2.76 22.30 -37.76
C SER A 17 2.32 20.94 -38.29
N ASN A 18 2.69 20.66 -39.54
CA ASN A 18 2.31 19.45 -40.27
C ASN A 18 3.26 18.28 -39.93
N GLU A 19 3.75 18.22 -38.68
CA GLU A 19 4.57 17.11 -38.23
C GLU A 19 3.70 15.84 -38.18
N PRO A 20 4.12 14.74 -38.81
CA PRO A 20 3.34 13.51 -38.81
C PRO A 20 3.18 13.00 -37.37
N VAL A 21 1.93 12.77 -36.97
CA VAL A 21 1.61 12.23 -35.65
C VAL A 21 2.21 10.82 -35.54
N PRO A 22 3.08 10.54 -34.54
CA PRO A 22 3.62 9.21 -34.35
C PRO A 22 2.54 8.29 -33.77
N TYR A 23 2.12 7.29 -34.55
CA TYR A 23 1.19 6.25 -34.12
C TYR A 23 1.92 5.13 -33.36
N ILE A 24 1.26 4.54 -32.37
CA ILE A 24 1.76 3.40 -31.57
C ILE A 24 0.79 2.21 -31.66
N SER A 25 1.27 1.01 -31.36
CA SER A 25 0.41 -0.19 -31.31
C SER A 25 -0.56 -0.11 -30.13
N TYR A 26 -1.65 -0.88 -30.20
CA TYR A 26 -2.60 -0.99 -29.09
C TYR A 26 -1.95 -1.57 -27.82
N GLU A 27 -1.00 -2.49 -27.98
CA GLU A 27 -0.24 -3.07 -26.87
C GLU A 27 0.62 -2.00 -26.16
N GLU A 28 1.38 -1.22 -26.93
CA GLU A 28 2.20 -0.13 -26.40
C GLU A 28 1.34 0.95 -25.74
N PHE A 29 0.19 1.29 -26.34
CA PHE A 29 -0.77 2.20 -25.73
C PHE A 29 -1.29 1.66 -24.40
N GLY A 30 -1.70 0.38 -24.36
CA GLY A 30 -2.18 -0.28 -23.15
C GLY A 30 -1.13 -0.31 -22.04
N ARG A 31 0.12 -0.61 -22.39
CA ARG A 31 1.27 -0.58 -21.48
C ARG A 31 1.46 0.82 -20.88
N ARG A 32 1.57 1.86 -21.71
CA ARG A 32 1.71 3.26 -21.26
C ARG A 32 0.52 3.71 -20.41
N PHE A 33 -0.68 3.29 -20.78
CA PHE A 33 -1.89 3.59 -20.01
C PHE A 33 -1.83 2.99 -18.61
N LEU A 34 -1.45 1.71 -18.47
CA LEU A 34 -1.27 1.08 -17.15
C LEU A 34 -0.15 1.76 -16.36
N GLU A 35 0.93 2.15 -17.03
CA GLU A 35 2.04 2.87 -16.40
C GLU A 35 1.61 4.23 -15.85
N TYR A 36 0.79 4.96 -16.59
CA TYR A 36 0.21 6.23 -16.17
C TYR A 36 -0.83 6.06 -15.06
N ALA A 37 -1.68 5.03 -15.16
CA ALA A 37 -2.78 4.83 -14.23
C ALA A 37 -2.32 4.32 -12.86
N ALA A 38 -1.29 3.49 -12.79
CA ALA A 38 -0.82 2.89 -11.54
C ALA A 38 0.35 3.68 -10.94
N THR A 39 0.10 4.82 -10.30
CA THR A 39 1.18 5.62 -9.68
C THR A 39 1.44 5.24 -8.23
N GLU A 40 2.66 5.49 -7.74
CA GLU A 40 3.01 5.31 -6.33
C GLU A 40 2.14 6.16 -5.40
N GLN A 41 1.88 7.42 -5.78
CA GLN A 41 1.05 8.34 -5.01
C GLN A 41 -0.38 7.82 -4.87
N ARG A 42 -0.92 7.17 -5.90
CA ARG A 42 -2.24 6.54 -5.82
C ARG A 42 -2.24 5.38 -4.83
N ILE A 43 -1.19 4.56 -4.83
CA ILE A 43 -1.06 3.47 -3.84
C ILE A 43 -0.96 4.06 -2.44
N LEU A 44 -0.04 5.00 -2.19
CA LEU A 44 0.11 5.61 -0.87
C LEU A 44 -1.20 6.26 -0.38
N GLY A 45 -1.85 7.08 -1.21
CA GLY A 45 -3.10 7.74 -0.86
C GLY A 45 -4.25 6.79 -0.51
N ALA A 46 -4.25 5.57 -1.07
CA ALA A 46 -5.21 4.53 -0.69
C ALA A 46 -4.95 3.95 0.71
N PHE A 47 -3.68 3.92 1.11
CA PHE A 47 -3.21 3.31 2.35
C PHE A 47 -2.98 4.33 3.48
N ASP A 48 -3.08 5.63 3.23
CA ASP A 48 -2.90 6.67 4.25
C ASP A 48 -3.81 6.48 5.48
N GLN A 49 -5.06 6.04 5.29
CA GLN A 49 -6.00 5.78 6.40
C GLN A 49 -5.62 4.57 7.25
N LEU A 50 -4.87 3.62 6.68
CA LEU A 50 -4.30 2.49 7.42
C LEU A 50 -3.10 2.94 8.26
N THR A 51 -2.30 3.88 7.74
CA THR A 51 -1.12 4.40 8.42
C THR A 51 -1.49 5.30 9.61
N GLY A 52 -0.74 5.23 10.70
CA GLY A 52 -1.07 5.94 11.95
C GLY A 52 -2.17 5.27 12.79
N ALA A 53 -2.74 4.16 12.33
CA ALA A 53 -3.65 3.37 13.15
C ALA A 53 -2.93 2.70 14.32
N ALA A 54 -3.62 2.64 15.47
CA ALA A 54 -3.19 1.89 16.63
C ALA A 54 -4.26 0.88 17.03
N PHE A 55 -3.85 -0.30 17.49
CA PHE A 55 -4.77 -1.34 17.93
C PHE A 55 -4.15 -2.24 19.00
N ASP A 56 -5.03 -2.82 19.82
CA ASP A 56 -4.63 -3.67 20.93
C ASP A 56 -4.70 -5.16 20.58
N PHE A 57 -3.77 -5.90 21.17
CA PHE A 57 -3.66 -7.35 21.12
C PHE A 57 -3.70 -7.91 22.54
N GLY A 58 -4.56 -8.91 22.77
CA GLY A 58 -4.66 -9.62 24.05
C GLY A 58 -5.59 -8.96 25.08
N PRO A 59 -5.53 -9.37 26.36
CA PRO A 59 -4.56 -10.31 26.94
C PRO A 59 -4.80 -11.78 26.52
N ILE A 60 -3.73 -12.47 26.13
CA ILE A 60 -3.76 -13.91 25.83
C ILE A 60 -2.86 -14.71 26.78
N GLY A 61 -3.25 -15.95 27.09
CA GLY A 61 -2.41 -16.88 27.85
C GLY A 61 -1.28 -17.45 27.00
N VAL A 62 -0.03 -17.32 27.45
CA VAL A 62 1.18 -17.72 26.72
C VAL A 62 2.13 -18.53 27.61
N GLY A 63 3.07 -19.23 26.98
CA GLY A 63 4.01 -20.12 27.66
C GLY A 63 3.40 -21.44 28.15
N PRO A 64 4.20 -22.32 28.78
CA PRO A 64 3.74 -23.60 29.30
C PRO A 64 2.59 -23.43 30.30
N GLY A 65 1.51 -24.18 30.12
CA GLY A 65 0.35 -24.11 31.02
C GLY A 65 -0.45 -22.80 30.98
N ARG A 66 -0.16 -21.88 30.04
CA ARG A 66 -0.80 -20.54 29.93
C ARG A 66 -0.70 -19.72 31.22
N LEU A 67 0.36 -19.92 31.99
CA LEU A 67 0.58 -19.25 33.27
C LEU A 67 1.00 -17.78 33.11
N ALA A 68 1.52 -17.40 31.94
CA ALA A 68 1.83 -16.01 31.61
C ALA A 68 0.71 -15.40 30.77
N LYS A 69 0.51 -14.07 30.89
CA LYS A 69 -0.38 -13.30 30.02
C LYS A 69 0.43 -12.33 29.18
N ALA A 70 0.09 -12.22 27.90
CA ALA A 70 0.69 -11.25 27.00
C ALA A 70 -0.37 -10.30 26.46
N SER A 71 -0.06 -9.01 26.49
CA SER A 71 -0.80 -7.97 25.79
C SER A 71 0.17 -7.10 24.99
N ALA A 72 -0.29 -6.52 23.90
CA ALA A 72 0.52 -5.57 23.14
C ALA A 72 -0.34 -4.46 22.55
N GLN A 73 0.23 -3.27 22.43
CA GLN A 73 -0.33 -2.19 21.62
C GLN A 73 0.54 -2.06 20.37
N VAL A 74 -0.09 -2.13 19.21
CA VAL A 74 0.59 -2.00 17.91
C VAL A 74 0.27 -0.64 17.32
N GLN A 75 1.30 0.05 16.84
CA GLN A 75 1.15 1.31 16.11
C GLN A 75 1.73 1.15 14.70
N LEU A 76 0.94 1.51 13.69
CA LEU A 76 1.39 1.50 12.30
C LEU A 76 2.01 2.85 11.93
N GLY A 77 3.20 2.80 11.35
CA GLY A 77 3.89 3.98 10.82
C GLY A 77 3.40 4.36 9.42
N GLN A 78 4.10 5.33 8.83
CA GLN A 78 3.84 5.82 7.48
C GLN A 78 4.30 4.79 6.42
N ALA A 79 3.41 4.47 5.49
CA ALA A 79 3.68 3.51 4.44
C ALA A 79 4.68 4.05 3.42
N GLN A 80 5.49 3.15 2.87
CA GLN A 80 6.47 3.42 1.83
C GLN A 80 6.21 2.46 0.69
N VAL A 81 6.23 2.95 -0.54
CA VAL A 81 6.02 2.11 -1.72
C VAL A 81 7.21 2.23 -2.65
N ARG A 82 7.55 1.12 -3.30
CA ARG A 82 8.46 1.11 -4.43
C ARG A 82 7.77 0.43 -5.60
N ARG A 83 7.71 1.14 -6.73
CA ARG A 83 7.18 0.62 -7.98
C ARG A 83 8.24 -0.16 -8.76
N ASP A 84 7.80 -1.23 -9.41
CA ASP A 84 8.58 -2.00 -10.37
C ASP A 84 7.86 -2.06 -11.74
N LEU A 85 8.62 -1.91 -12.82
CA LEU A 85 8.13 -1.76 -14.20
C LEU A 85 8.66 -2.90 -15.11
N ASP A 86 8.60 -4.13 -14.62
CA ASP A 86 8.99 -5.34 -15.37
C ASP A 86 7.88 -5.80 -16.34
N GLU A 87 7.83 -7.08 -16.69
CA GLU A 87 6.75 -7.67 -17.50
C GLU A 87 5.37 -7.32 -16.95
N VAL A 88 5.22 -7.34 -15.62
CA VAL A 88 4.04 -6.84 -14.90
C VAL A 88 4.41 -5.65 -14.04
N ILE A 89 3.55 -4.64 -14.02
CA ILE A 89 3.71 -3.51 -13.10
C ILE A 89 3.37 -4.01 -11.69
N SER A 90 4.31 -3.85 -10.76
CA SER A 90 4.13 -4.28 -9.38
C SER A 90 4.57 -3.22 -8.38
N PHE A 91 4.16 -3.38 -7.12
CA PHE A 91 4.57 -2.52 -6.03
C PHE A 91 4.96 -3.35 -4.82
N ALA A 92 6.10 -3.00 -4.23
CA ALA A 92 6.49 -3.42 -2.90
C ALA A 92 6.06 -2.35 -1.90
N LEU A 93 5.04 -2.65 -1.09
CA LEU A 93 4.55 -1.77 -0.03
C LEU A 93 5.15 -2.22 1.31
N LYS A 94 5.80 -1.28 2.01
CA LYS A 94 6.37 -1.47 3.33
C LYS A 94 5.68 -0.58 4.34
N ILE A 95 5.14 -1.16 5.41
CA ILE A 95 4.48 -0.43 6.50
C ILE A 95 5.28 -0.66 7.78
N PRO A 96 6.04 0.32 8.29
CA PRO A 96 6.70 0.23 9.58
C PRO A 96 5.68 0.02 10.70
N LEU A 97 6.06 -0.64 11.78
CA LEU A 97 5.24 -0.75 12.98
C LEU A 97 6.11 -0.74 14.23
N SER A 98 5.55 -0.26 15.34
CA SER A 98 6.09 -0.44 16.68
C SER A 98 5.09 -1.22 17.54
N VAL A 99 5.61 -1.99 18.50
CA VAL A 99 4.83 -2.86 19.39
C VAL A 99 5.27 -2.64 20.83
N ASP A 100 4.37 -2.10 21.63
CA ASP A 100 4.52 -1.99 23.08
C ASP A 100 3.92 -3.23 23.74
N MET A 101 4.78 -4.16 24.16
CA MET A 101 4.38 -5.45 24.72
C MET A 101 4.50 -5.47 26.24
N LEU A 102 3.53 -6.10 26.90
CA LEU A 102 3.53 -6.41 28.33
C LEU A 102 3.36 -7.92 28.53
N ILE A 103 4.34 -8.52 29.22
CA ILE A 103 4.29 -9.92 29.67
C ILE A 103 4.10 -9.93 31.19
N ASP A 104 3.01 -10.55 31.63
CA ASP A 104 2.65 -10.73 33.03
C ASP A 104 2.88 -12.20 33.42
N LEU A 105 3.83 -12.44 34.33
CA LEU A 105 4.20 -13.76 34.86
C LEU A 105 3.55 -14.03 36.24
N ALA A 106 2.49 -13.31 36.58
CA ALA A 106 1.82 -13.23 37.88
C ALA A 106 2.67 -12.61 39.00
N LEU A 107 3.91 -13.07 39.20
CA LEU A 107 4.84 -12.52 40.19
C LEU A 107 5.53 -11.26 39.67
N ASP A 108 5.83 -11.21 38.38
CA ASP A 108 6.59 -10.14 37.73
C ASP A 108 5.92 -9.68 36.43
N LYS A 109 6.13 -8.42 36.06
CA LYS A 109 5.69 -7.83 34.79
C LYS A 109 6.89 -7.28 34.02
N HIS A 110 6.96 -7.61 32.74
CA HIS A 110 8.03 -7.16 31.84
C HIS A 110 7.46 -6.43 30.64
N ARG A 111 8.05 -5.28 30.31
CA ARG A 111 7.72 -4.48 29.15
C ARG A 111 8.80 -4.62 28.09
N PHE A 112 8.36 -4.70 26.83
CA PHE A 112 9.24 -4.76 25.67
C PHE A 112 8.71 -3.79 24.62
N GLU A 113 9.61 -3.00 24.04
CA GLU A 113 9.34 -2.22 22.85
C GLU A 113 10.00 -2.94 21.68
N VAL A 114 9.24 -3.12 20.60
CA VAL A 114 9.67 -3.92 19.47
C VAL A 114 9.30 -3.26 18.16
N ASP A 115 10.29 -3.03 17.32
CA ASP A 115 10.08 -2.51 15.97
C ASP A 115 9.90 -3.62 14.95
N GLY A 116 9.15 -3.31 13.90
CA GLY A 116 8.87 -4.23 12.83
C GLY A 116 8.44 -3.54 11.54
N HIS A 117 8.05 -4.36 10.59
CA HIS A 117 7.45 -3.89 9.35
C HIS A 117 6.60 -4.98 8.70
N ILE A 118 5.59 -4.55 7.94
CA ILE A 118 4.77 -5.40 7.07
C ILE A 118 5.26 -5.18 5.63
N HIS A 119 5.41 -6.25 4.85
CA HIS A 119 5.70 -6.20 3.43
C HIS A 119 4.56 -6.79 2.61
N LEU A 120 3.91 -5.98 1.79
CA LEU A 120 2.87 -6.42 0.88
C LEU A 120 3.36 -6.29 -0.57
N GLN A 121 2.92 -7.23 -1.40
CA GLN A 121 3.15 -7.22 -2.84
C GLN A 121 1.83 -6.92 -3.54
N LEU A 122 1.87 -5.95 -4.44
CA LEU A 122 0.72 -5.53 -5.24
C LEU A 122 1.06 -5.71 -6.71
N ILE A 123 0.11 -6.20 -7.51
CA ILE A 123 0.28 -6.46 -8.94
C ILE A 123 -0.84 -5.74 -9.68
N VAL A 124 -0.48 -4.97 -10.70
CA VAL A 124 -1.46 -4.34 -11.59
C VAL A 124 -1.90 -5.33 -12.64
N ARG A 125 -3.21 -5.53 -12.77
CA ARG A 125 -3.83 -6.43 -13.73
C ARG A 125 -4.85 -5.67 -14.58
N ALA A 126 -4.85 -5.94 -15.87
CA ALA A 126 -6.01 -5.62 -16.71
C ALA A 126 -7.08 -6.70 -16.50
N ALA A 127 -8.35 -6.28 -16.41
CA ALA A 127 -9.48 -7.18 -16.19
C ALA A 127 -10.67 -6.79 -17.08
N GLU A 128 -11.51 -7.78 -17.41
CA GLU A 128 -12.74 -7.53 -18.17
C GLU A 128 -13.73 -6.63 -17.40
N PRO A 129 -14.54 -5.81 -18.11
CA PRO A 129 -14.49 -5.57 -19.56
C PRO A 129 -13.44 -4.54 -19.99
N LEU A 130 -13.06 -3.60 -19.11
CA LEU A 130 -11.98 -2.63 -19.30
C LEU A 130 -11.65 -2.01 -17.92
N ARG A 131 -11.10 -2.84 -17.05
CA ARG A 131 -10.76 -2.47 -15.67
C ARG A 131 -9.27 -2.60 -15.43
N VAL A 132 -8.75 -1.75 -14.54
CA VAL A 132 -7.41 -1.89 -13.98
C VAL A 132 -7.56 -2.25 -12.52
N VAL A 133 -7.09 -3.44 -12.14
CA VAL A 133 -7.19 -3.97 -10.79
C VAL A 133 -5.80 -4.05 -10.18
N ILE A 134 -5.62 -3.44 -9.01
CA ILE A 134 -4.44 -3.62 -8.17
C ILE A 134 -4.73 -4.80 -7.24
N ASP A 135 -4.26 -5.96 -7.68
CA ASP A 135 -4.31 -7.20 -6.91
C ASP A 135 -3.32 -7.10 -5.75
N ILE A 136 -3.75 -7.51 -4.56
CA ILE A 136 -2.95 -7.44 -3.34
C ILE A 136 -3.02 -8.84 -2.74
N ALA A 137 -1.87 -9.48 -2.62
CA ALA A 137 -1.80 -10.79 -2.01
C ALA A 137 -2.35 -10.72 -0.57
N THR A 138 -3.20 -11.69 -0.19
CA THR A 138 -3.74 -11.77 1.16
C THR A 138 -2.59 -11.76 2.17
N PRO A 139 -2.53 -10.82 3.12
CA PRO A 139 -1.45 -10.73 4.08
C PRO A 139 -1.33 -12.01 4.92
N ARG A 140 -0.11 -12.53 5.03
CA ARG A 140 0.24 -13.69 5.84
C ARG A 140 1.13 -13.28 6.98
N SER A 141 1.19 -14.10 8.03
CA SER A 141 2.11 -13.86 9.15
C SER A 141 3.60 -13.80 8.74
N SER A 142 3.98 -14.43 7.63
CA SER A 142 5.34 -14.35 7.04
C SER A 142 5.68 -12.96 6.50
N ASP A 143 4.66 -12.17 6.17
CA ASP A 143 4.78 -10.85 5.59
C ASP A 143 5.00 -9.78 6.67
N VAL A 144 4.84 -10.17 7.94
CA VAL A 144 5.11 -9.34 9.12
C VAL A 144 6.45 -9.76 9.72
N ARG A 145 7.38 -8.81 9.85
CA ARG A 145 8.65 -9.01 10.58
C ARG A 145 8.66 -8.14 11.82
N ILE A 146 9.10 -8.72 12.92
CA ILE A 146 9.20 -8.09 14.24
C ILE A 146 10.59 -8.44 14.76
N ASN A 147 11.33 -7.44 15.23
CA ASN A 147 12.72 -7.58 15.69
C ASN A 147 12.80 -7.37 17.19
N VAL A 148 12.71 -8.45 17.97
CA VAL A 148 12.90 -8.40 19.43
C VAL A 148 14.39 -8.29 19.74
N ALA A 149 14.82 -7.21 20.39
CA ALA A 149 16.20 -7.09 20.90
C ALA A 149 16.47 -8.19 21.95
N THR A 150 17.35 -9.13 21.65
CA THR A 150 17.58 -10.34 22.46
C THR A 150 18.61 -10.19 23.57
N ASP A 151 19.41 -9.13 23.52
CA ASP A 151 20.72 -9.08 24.18
C ASP A 151 20.63 -8.97 25.72
N THR A 152 19.44 -8.62 26.23
CA THR A 152 19.18 -8.44 27.66
C THR A 152 18.16 -9.44 28.22
N ILE A 153 17.71 -10.41 27.40
CA ILE A 153 16.56 -11.25 27.72
C ILE A 153 17.00 -12.59 28.34
N ARG A 154 16.45 -12.90 29.51
CA ARG A 154 16.64 -14.20 30.19
C ARG A 154 16.05 -15.34 29.35
N GLY A 155 16.72 -16.49 29.31
CA GLY A 155 16.36 -17.61 28.42
C GLY A 155 14.92 -18.15 28.55
N GLN A 156 14.33 -18.12 29.74
CA GLN A 156 12.92 -18.52 29.95
C GLN A 156 11.94 -17.56 29.25
N LEU A 157 12.28 -16.28 29.18
CA LEU A 157 11.45 -15.25 28.58
C LEU A 157 11.54 -15.25 27.05
N LEU A 158 12.69 -15.67 26.49
CA LEU A 158 12.86 -15.87 25.04
C LEU A 158 11.81 -16.84 24.47
N ARG A 159 11.53 -17.96 25.15
CA ARG A 159 10.51 -18.92 24.70
C ARG A 159 9.10 -18.33 24.69
N ILE A 160 8.77 -17.53 25.71
CA ILE A 160 7.48 -16.85 25.81
C ILE A 160 7.37 -15.82 24.69
N LEU A 161 8.40 -15.00 24.50
CA LEU A 161 8.45 -13.98 23.45
C LEU A 161 8.37 -14.56 22.04
N ALA A 162 9.04 -15.69 21.77
CA ALA A 162 8.93 -16.36 20.47
C ALA A 162 7.49 -16.83 20.18
N SER A 163 6.79 -17.35 21.20
CA SER A 163 5.38 -17.72 21.06
C SER A 163 4.47 -16.50 20.86
N VAL A 164 4.75 -15.40 21.56
CA VAL A 164 3.98 -14.15 21.46
C VAL A 164 4.20 -13.49 20.11
N ASP A 165 5.44 -13.43 19.63
CA ASP A 165 5.82 -12.90 18.31
C ASP A 165 5.01 -13.56 17.19
N GLN A 166 4.95 -14.90 17.17
CA GLN A 166 4.17 -15.61 16.16
C GLN A 166 2.69 -15.21 16.18
N GLU A 167 2.12 -15.03 17.37
CA GLU A 167 0.70 -14.74 17.52
C GLU A 167 0.37 -13.27 17.22
N ILE A 168 1.28 -12.35 17.53
CA ILE A 168 1.22 -10.94 17.11
C ILE A 168 1.30 -10.86 15.58
N ARG A 169 2.26 -11.52 14.94
CA ARG A 169 2.38 -11.54 13.47
C ARG A 169 1.11 -12.04 12.79
N ARG A 170 0.49 -13.10 13.33
CA ARG A 170 -0.81 -13.61 12.85
C ARG A 170 -1.93 -12.61 13.06
N PHE A 171 -1.98 -11.96 14.21
CA PHE A 171 -3.00 -10.96 14.51
C PHE A 171 -2.88 -9.76 13.56
N ILE A 172 -1.68 -9.19 13.40
CA ILE A 172 -1.40 -8.08 12.48
C ILE A 172 -1.79 -8.48 11.05
N ALA A 173 -1.35 -9.64 10.55
CA ALA A 173 -1.72 -10.08 9.20
C ALA A 173 -3.25 -10.14 8.99
N ARG A 174 -4.00 -10.68 9.95
CA ARG A 174 -5.48 -10.70 9.90
C ARG A 174 -6.09 -9.31 9.98
N TYR A 175 -5.54 -8.43 10.80
CA TYR A 175 -5.99 -7.04 10.90
C TYR A 175 -5.83 -6.33 9.56
N ILE A 176 -4.64 -6.40 8.97
CA ILE A 176 -4.33 -5.78 7.68
C ILE A 176 -5.20 -6.37 6.55
N ALA A 177 -5.43 -7.68 6.54
CA ALA A 177 -6.32 -8.31 5.55
C ALA A 177 -7.74 -7.71 5.60
N LYS A 178 -8.31 -7.53 6.80
CA LYS A 178 -9.62 -6.89 6.96
C LYS A 178 -9.61 -5.43 6.57
N GLU A 179 -8.52 -4.72 6.85
CA GLU A 179 -8.40 -3.30 6.55
C GLU A 179 -8.33 -3.04 5.05
N ILE A 180 -7.58 -3.87 4.31
CA ILE A 180 -7.45 -3.81 2.85
C ILE A 180 -8.77 -4.07 2.12
N ASP A 181 -9.69 -4.81 2.74
CA ASP A 181 -11.02 -5.07 2.20
C ASP A 181 -12.03 -3.94 2.47
N LYS A 182 -11.64 -2.90 3.23
CA LYS A 182 -12.53 -1.75 3.47
C LYS A 182 -12.80 -0.97 2.18
N PRO A 183 -14.00 -0.36 2.04
CA PRO A 183 -14.42 0.27 0.78
C PRO A 183 -13.46 1.33 0.22
N HIS A 184 -12.81 2.12 1.07
CA HIS A 184 -11.91 3.18 0.62
C HIS A 184 -10.62 2.63 -0.03
N ILE A 185 -10.05 1.54 0.51
CA ILE A 185 -8.90 0.86 -0.08
C ILE A 185 -9.34 0.05 -1.30
N ALA A 186 -10.45 -0.68 -1.19
CA ALA A 186 -11.00 -1.46 -2.30
C ALA A 186 -11.31 -0.60 -3.54
N ALA A 187 -11.88 0.59 -3.36
CA ALA A 187 -12.18 1.51 -4.45
C ALA A 187 -10.92 2.07 -5.14
N ALA A 188 -9.81 2.22 -4.41
CA ALA A 188 -8.55 2.62 -5.01
C ALA A 188 -7.88 1.48 -5.80
N ARG A 189 -8.25 0.23 -5.51
CA ARG A 189 -7.73 -0.97 -6.19
C ARG A 189 -8.46 -1.30 -7.49
N ASP A 190 -9.74 -0.95 -7.66
CA ASP A 190 -10.51 -1.24 -8.88
C ASP A 190 -10.85 0.05 -9.65
N ILE A 191 -10.17 0.26 -10.77
CA ILE A 191 -10.40 1.38 -11.66
C ILE A 191 -11.22 0.89 -12.85
N ASN A 192 -12.51 1.24 -12.85
CA ASN A 192 -13.38 1.02 -13.99
C ASN A 192 -13.15 2.10 -15.06
N VAL A 193 -12.34 1.79 -16.07
CA VAL A 193 -11.97 2.71 -17.14
C VAL A 193 -13.15 2.96 -18.07
N ALA A 194 -13.88 1.91 -18.46
CA ALA A 194 -15.07 2.02 -19.30
C ALA A 194 -16.07 3.04 -18.72
N LYS A 195 -16.43 2.89 -17.44
CA LYS A 195 -17.37 3.79 -16.78
C LYS A 195 -16.89 5.26 -16.80
N ARG A 196 -15.60 5.50 -16.55
CA ARG A 196 -15.03 6.86 -16.55
C ARG A 196 -15.03 7.47 -17.95
N LEU A 197 -14.77 6.67 -18.97
CA LEU A 197 -14.84 7.10 -20.37
C LEU A 197 -16.29 7.42 -20.77
N ASP A 198 -17.24 6.56 -20.41
CA ASP A 198 -18.67 6.79 -20.67
C ASP A 198 -19.18 8.08 -20.02
N GLU A 199 -18.72 8.38 -18.81
CA GLU A 199 -19.04 9.64 -18.11
C GLU A 199 -18.42 10.86 -18.78
N ALA A 200 -17.18 10.75 -19.27
CA ALA A 200 -16.45 11.84 -19.93
C ALA A 200 -16.94 12.12 -21.36
N TRP A 201 -17.42 11.08 -22.06
CA TRP A 201 -17.93 11.17 -23.44
C TRP A 201 -19.44 11.31 -23.53
N LYS A 202 -20.13 11.69 -22.45
CA LYS A 202 -21.51 12.18 -22.56
C LYS A 202 -21.52 13.43 -23.46
N LEU A 203 -21.79 13.19 -24.74
CA LEU A 203 -22.06 14.18 -25.77
C LEU A 203 -23.48 14.71 -25.62
#